data_AF-A0A2R6R001-F1
#
_entry.id   AF-A0A2R6R001-F1
#
_cell.length_a   1.000
_cell.length_b   1.000
_cell.length_c   1.000
_cell.angle_alpha   90.00
_cell.angle_beta   90.00
_cell.angle_gamma   90.00
#
_symmetry.space_group_name_H-M   'P 1'
#
loop_
_entity.id
_entity.type
_entity.pdbx_description
1 polymer ?
#
loop_
_entity_poly.entity_id
_entity_poly.type
_entity_poly.pdbx_seq_one_letter_code
_entity_poly.pdbx_strand_id
1 'polypeptide(L)'
;MTPKVAKCRSLAISLYRTRINPTLHHRSFLNNGPDTIEELLDRHVVKKEKAPDDEEENELLNRRRLTSTRREALSLYRDVLRATRFFAWPDARGVVWRDVLRENARREFEAARFEKNPEIVTRLLIGGRDAVQSALDKLAEKQREEIAKQQGDRDRR
;
A
#
# COMPACT_ATOMS: atom_id res chain seq x y z
N MET A 1 39.66 -10.84 44.06
CA MET A 1 40.09 -11.24 42.71
C MET A 1 38.85 -11.55 41.87
N THR A 2 38.56 -10.62 40.95
CA THR A 2 37.71 -10.62 39.73
C THR A 2 36.50 -11.56 39.55
N PRO A 3 35.29 -11.03 39.25
CA PRO A 3 34.17 -11.80 38.71
C PRO A 3 34.33 -12.04 37.19
N LYS A 4 34.05 -13.26 36.73
CA LYS A 4 34.05 -13.65 35.32
C LYS A 4 32.82 -13.08 34.60
N VAL A 5 33.07 -12.13 33.71
CA VAL A 5 32.09 -11.52 32.80
C VAL A 5 31.64 -12.55 31.76
N ALA A 6 30.36 -12.95 31.81
CA ALA A 6 29.72 -13.73 30.77
C ALA A 6 29.45 -12.83 29.55
N LYS A 7 30.08 -13.14 28.42
CA LYS A 7 29.91 -12.44 27.14
C LYS A 7 28.52 -12.74 26.57
N CYS A 8 27.62 -11.76 26.59
CA CYS A 8 26.38 -11.81 25.80
C CYS A 8 26.73 -11.78 24.31
N ARG A 9 26.39 -12.87 23.62
CA ARG A 9 26.47 -12.99 22.16
C ARG A 9 25.48 -11.99 21.55
N SER A 10 25.99 -11.07 20.74
CA SER A 10 25.16 -10.18 19.93
C SER A 10 24.34 -11.01 18.95
N LEU A 11 23.01 -10.94 19.06
CA LEU A 11 22.11 -11.43 18.02
C LEU A 11 22.15 -10.44 16.86
N ALA A 12 23.05 -10.70 15.91
CA ALA A 12 23.10 -9.98 14.65
C ALA A 12 21.79 -10.25 13.89
N ILE A 13 20.91 -9.24 13.84
CA ILE A 13 19.75 -9.24 12.97
C ILE A 13 20.29 -9.17 11.54
N SER A 14 20.31 -10.32 10.87
CA SER A 14 20.57 -10.44 9.44
C SER A 14 19.48 -9.70 8.68
N LEU A 15 19.75 -8.43 8.35
CA LEU A 15 18.98 -7.70 7.36
C LEU A 15 19.27 -8.35 6.02
N TYR A 16 18.32 -9.14 5.52
CA TYR A 16 18.33 -9.61 4.16
C TYR A 16 18.45 -8.38 3.24
N ARG A 17 19.62 -8.26 2.61
CA ARG A 17 19.91 -7.27 1.59
C ARG A 17 19.15 -7.70 0.34
N THR A 18 17.86 -7.38 0.26
CA THR A 18 17.13 -7.48 -1.01
C THR A 18 17.86 -6.61 -2.02
N ARG A 19 18.47 -7.25 -3.02
CA ARG A 19 18.99 -6.59 -4.23
C ARG A 19 17.82 -5.84 -4.86
N ILE A 20 17.79 -4.53 -4.66
CA ILE A 20 16.98 -3.63 -5.47
C ILE A 20 17.63 -3.63 -6.84
N ASN A 21 17.00 -4.27 -7.82
CA ASN A 21 17.34 -4.07 -9.22
C ASN A 21 17.11 -2.59 -9.56
N PRO A 22 18.12 -1.83 -10.00
CA PRO A 22 17.90 -0.49 -10.52
C PRO A 22 17.51 -0.64 -11.99
N THR A 23 16.29 -1.10 -12.27
CA THR A 23 15.73 -0.94 -13.61
C THR A 23 15.37 0.53 -13.78
N LEU A 24 16.35 1.27 -14.30
CA LEU A 24 16.23 2.41 -15.20
C LEU A 24 14.91 3.17 -15.07
N HIS A 25 14.94 4.27 -14.33
CA HIS A 25 14.00 5.35 -14.59
C HIS A 25 14.24 5.77 -16.05
N HIS A 26 13.30 5.45 -16.94
CA HIS A 26 13.13 6.23 -18.15
C HIS A 26 12.80 7.66 -17.71
N ARG A 27 13.86 8.46 -17.56
CA ARG A 27 13.77 9.91 -17.56
C ARG A 27 13.25 10.23 -18.96
N SER A 28 11.95 10.48 -19.08
CA SER A 28 11.36 11.02 -20.28
C SER A 28 12.01 12.39 -20.51
N PHE A 29 13.04 12.44 -21.35
CA PHE A 29 13.46 13.68 -21.98
C PHE A 29 12.28 14.13 -22.83
N LEU A 30 11.51 15.09 -22.33
CA LEU A 30 10.27 15.54 -22.99
C LEU A 30 10.52 16.45 -24.19
N ASN A 31 11.76 16.81 -24.54
CA ASN A 31 12.01 17.75 -25.62
C ASN A 31 13.16 17.24 -26.51
N ASN A 32 12.81 16.58 -27.61
CA ASN A 32 13.70 16.39 -28.76
C ASN A 32 13.09 17.16 -29.93
N GLY A 33 13.65 18.33 -30.26
CA GLY A 33 13.31 19.09 -31.48
C GLY A 33 13.82 20.54 -31.42
N PRO A 34 14.33 21.12 -32.53
CA PRO A 34 14.79 22.51 -32.56
C PRO A 34 13.61 23.49 -32.44
N ASP A 35 13.71 24.43 -31.50
CA ASP A 35 12.69 25.46 -31.27
C ASP A 35 12.66 26.50 -32.41
N THR A 36 11.90 26.24 -33.47
CA THR A 36 11.39 27.31 -34.33
C THR A 36 10.14 27.93 -33.69
N ILE A 37 10.11 29.27 -33.66
CA ILE A 37 9.01 30.05 -33.04
C ILE A 37 7.65 29.67 -33.65
N GLU A 38 7.63 29.33 -34.94
CA GLU A 38 6.44 28.85 -35.64
C GLU A 38 5.89 27.54 -35.07
N GLU A 39 6.76 26.59 -34.68
CA GLU A 39 6.36 25.28 -34.14
C GLU A 39 5.94 25.38 -32.66
N LEU A 40 6.41 26.40 -31.94
CA LEU A 40 5.95 26.72 -30.58
C LEU A 40 4.57 27.38 -30.59
N LEU A 41 4.31 28.25 -31.56
CA LEU A 41 2.99 28.87 -31.74
C LEU A 41 1.96 27.81 -32.16
N ASP A 42 2.31 26.91 -33.08
CA ASP A 42 1.40 25.85 -33.53
C ASP A 42 1.04 24.83 -32.43
N ARG A 43 1.89 24.71 -31.40
CA ARG A 43 1.66 23.86 -30.21
C ARG A 43 0.72 24.49 -29.17
N HIS A 44 0.68 25.82 -29.10
CA HIS A 44 -0.06 26.56 -28.06
C HIS A 44 -1.26 27.34 -28.59
N VAL A 45 -1.38 27.50 -29.90
CA VAL A 45 -2.64 27.90 -30.54
C VAL A 45 -3.57 26.69 -30.44
N VAL A 46 -4.66 26.83 -29.68
CA VAL A 46 -5.72 25.83 -29.58
C VAL A 46 -6.32 25.63 -30.98
N LYS A 47 -5.78 24.67 -31.73
CA LYS A 47 -6.45 24.14 -32.91
C LYS A 47 -7.76 23.60 -32.41
N LYS A 48 -8.86 24.16 -32.91
CA LYS A 48 -10.21 23.64 -32.71
C LYS A 48 -10.32 22.36 -33.54
N GLU A 49 -9.63 21.32 -33.09
CA GLU A 49 -9.80 19.99 -33.65
C GLU A 49 -11.24 19.56 -33.38
N LYS A 50 -11.85 19.00 -34.42
CA LYS A 50 -13.20 18.42 -34.42
C LYS A 50 -13.41 17.66 -33.12
N ALA A 51 -14.55 17.88 -32.45
CA ALA A 51 -14.96 17.08 -31.31
C ALA A 51 -14.77 15.60 -31.69
N PRO A 52 -13.87 14.85 -31.03
CA PRO A 52 -13.86 13.40 -31.19
C PRO A 52 -15.23 12.91 -30.73
N ASP A 53 -15.81 11.92 -31.42
CA ASP A 53 -17.06 11.29 -30.99
C ASP A 53 -17.01 11.07 -29.47
N ASP A 54 -17.99 11.60 -28.74
CA ASP A 54 -18.06 11.55 -27.27
C ASP A 54 -17.86 10.12 -26.72
N GLU A 55 -18.09 9.10 -27.57
CA GLU A 55 -17.89 7.69 -27.30
C GLU A 55 -16.42 7.28 -27.13
N GLU A 56 -15.49 7.74 -27.98
CA GLU A 56 -14.06 7.35 -27.90
C GLU A 56 -13.39 7.95 -26.66
N GLU A 57 -13.65 9.22 -26.36
CA GLU A 57 -13.12 9.86 -25.14
C GLU A 57 -13.68 9.20 -23.88
N ASN A 58 -14.98 8.88 -23.87
CA ASN A 58 -15.62 8.18 -22.77
C ASN A 58 -15.08 6.75 -22.59
N GLU A 59 -14.77 6.05 -23.69
CA GLU A 59 -14.14 4.72 -23.64
C GLU A 59 -12.71 4.79 -23.07
N LEU A 60 -11.91 5.78 -23.47
CA LEU A 60 -10.58 6.03 -22.91
C LEU A 60 -10.64 6.38 -21.42
N LEU A 61 -11.59 7.22 -21.01
CA LEU A 61 -11.85 7.57 -19.61
C LEU A 61 -12.26 6.33 -18.80
N ASN A 62 -13.16 5.49 -19.33
CA ASN A 62 -13.55 4.23 -18.70
C ASN A 62 -12.37 3.27 -18.57
N ARG A 63 -11.54 3.14 -19.61
CA ARG A 63 -10.31 2.32 -19.56
C ARG A 63 -9.34 2.84 -18.50
N ARG A 64 -9.16 4.16 -18.41
CA ARG A 64 -8.30 4.79 -17.39
C ARG A 64 -8.85 4.57 -15.97
N ARG A 65 -10.16 4.72 -15.76
CA ARG A 65 -10.87 4.47 -14.48
C ARG A 65 -10.83 3.00 -14.06
N LEU A 66 -10.97 2.06 -15.00
CA LEU A 66 -10.81 0.63 -14.75
C LEU A 66 -9.39 0.29 -14.31
N THR A 67 -8.38 0.96 -14.88
CA THR A 67 -6.99 0.78 -14.43
C THR A 67 -6.73 1.42 -13.06
N SER A 68 -7.35 2.55 -12.72
CA SER A 68 -7.16 3.20 -11.42
C SER A 68 -7.82 2.41 -10.30
N THR A 69 -9.08 1.99 -10.46
CA THR A 69 -9.81 1.17 -9.47
C THR A 69 -9.11 -0.17 -9.21
N ARG A 70 -8.65 -0.85 -10.27
CA ARG A 70 -7.87 -2.10 -10.12
C ARG A 70 -6.54 -1.86 -9.41
N ARG A 71 -5.84 -0.76 -9.72
CA ARG A 71 -4.58 -0.40 -9.04
C ARG A 71 -4.82 -0.12 -7.55
N GLU A 72 -5.90 0.56 -7.22
CA GLU A 72 -6.27 0.86 -5.84
C GLU A 72 -6.64 -0.40 -5.07
N ALA A 73 -7.42 -1.30 -5.66
CA ALA A 73 -7.74 -2.59 -5.05
C ALA A 73 -6.47 -3.40 -4.75
N LEU A 74 -5.54 -3.48 -5.71
CA LEU A 74 -4.27 -4.18 -5.51
C LEU A 74 -3.37 -3.50 -4.49
N SER A 75 -3.38 -2.16 -4.43
CA SER A 75 -2.65 -1.41 -3.39
C SER A 75 -3.21 -1.76 -2.02
N LEU A 76 -4.53 -1.67 -1.84
CA LEU A 76 -5.21 -2.00 -0.59
C LEU A 76 -4.94 -3.45 -0.17
N TYR A 77 -5.00 -4.41 -1.10
CA TYR A 77 -4.66 -5.81 -0.81
C TYR A 77 -3.23 -5.94 -0.27
N ARG A 78 -2.26 -5.25 -0.87
CA ARG A 78 -0.87 -5.23 -0.38
C ARG A 78 -0.76 -4.56 0.99
N ASP A 79 -1.53 -3.52 1.24
CA ASP A 79 -1.56 -2.82 2.53
C ASP A 79 -2.12 -3.71 3.64
N VAL A 80 -3.20 -4.46 3.36
CA VAL A 80 -3.71 -5.51 4.26
C VAL A 80 -2.62 -6.54 4.54
N LEU A 81 -1.95 -7.07 3.51
CA LEU A 81 -0.87 -8.05 3.70
C LEU A 81 0.30 -7.50 4.52
N ARG A 82 0.63 -6.20 4.39
CA ARG A 82 1.63 -5.53 5.23
C ARG A 82 1.14 -5.41 6.66
N ALA A 83 -0.10 -4.97 6.88
CA ALA A 83 -0.70 -4.82 8.20
C ALA A 83 -0.77 -6.16 8.95
N THR A 84 -1.16 -7.25 8.30
CA THR A 84 -1.22 -8.60 8.92
C THR A 84 0.12 -9.07 9.49
N ARG A 85 1.25 -8.51 9.04
CA ARG A 85 2.57 -8.89 9.58
C ARG A 85 2.71 -8.58 11.07
N PHE A 86 2.05 -7.51 11.54
CA PHE A 86 2.10 -7.12 12.94
C PHE A 86 1.27 -8.05 13.86
N PHE A 87 0.31 -8.78 13.29
CA PHE A 87 -0.57 -9.72 14.01
C PHE A 87 0.06 -11.11 14.15
N ALA A 88 1.24 -11.18 14.77
CA ALA A 88 2.02 -12.41 14.87
C ALA A 88 1.69 -13.30 16.08
N TRP A 89 0.72 -12.91 16.92
CA TRP A 89 0.36 -13.68 18.12
C TRP A 89 -0.63 -14.82 17.79
N PRO A 90 -0.52 -15.95 18.50
CA PRO A 90 -1.48 -17.04 18.39
C PRO A 90 -2.80 -16.71 19.10
N ASP A 91 -3.89 -17.21 18.56
CA ASP A 91 -5.20 -17.27 19.21
C ASP A 91 -5.21 -18.32 20.33
N ALA A 92 -6.27 -18.36 21.13
CA ALA A 92 -6.50 -19.39 22.17
C ALA A 92 -6.43 -20.83 21.61
N ARG A 93 -6.70 -20.99 20.31
CA ARG A 93 -6.62 -22.26 19.57
C ARG A 93 -5.21 -22.58 19.03
N GLY A 94 -4.23 -21.70 19.28
CA GLY A 94 -2.86 -21.82 18.77
C GLY A 94 -2.66 -21.35 17.32
N VAL A 95 -3.69 -20.82 16.65
CA VAL A 95 -3.61 -20.35 15.27
C VAL A 95 -3.12 -18.91 15.21
N VAL A 96 -2.13 -18.62 14.36
CA VAL A 96 -1.60 -17.26 14.22
C VAL A 96 -2.60 -16.35 13.50
N TRP A 97 -2.93 -15.21 14.10
CA TRP A 97 -3.90 -14.26 13.54
C TRP A 97 -3.52 -13.76 12.15
N ARG A 98 -2.23 -13.58 11.87
CA ARG A 98 -1.71 -13.25 10.54
C ARG A 98 -2.30 -14.13 9.44
N ASP A 99 -2.30 -15.44 9.61
CA ASP A 99 -2.67 -16.37 8.54
C ASP A 99 -4.19 -16.38 8.35
N VAL A 100 -4.95 -16.30 9.45
CA VAL A 100 -6.40 -16.13 9.43
C VAL A 100 -6.80 -14.85 8.68
N LEU A 101 -6.16 -13.73 8.99
CA LEU A 101 -6.45 -12.45 8.35
C LEU A 101 -6.08 -12.44 6.86
N ARG A 102 -5.01 -13.14 6.47
CA ARG A 102 -4.61 -13.27 5.05
C ARG A 102 -5.60 -14.11 4.26
N GLU A 103 -6.04 -15.23 4.83
CA GLU A 103 -7.02 -16.11 4.19
C GLU A 103 -8.37 -15.40 4.05
N ASN A 104 -8.81 -14.71 5.10
CA ASN A 104 -10.03 -13.90 5.05
C ASN A 104 -9.92 -12.79 3.99
N ALA A 105 -8.84 -12.03 3.99
CA ALA A 105 -8.62 -10.99 2.99
C ALA A 105 -8.63 -11.58 1.57
N ARG A 106 -7.98 -12.72 1.35
CA ARG A 106 -8.00 -13.39 0.04
C ARG A 106 -9.43 -13.74 -0.37
N ARG A 107 -10.21 -14.35 0.53
CA ARG A 107 -11.61 -14.72 0.28
C ARG A 107 -12.48 -13.52 -0.07
N GLU A 108 -12.36 -12.42 0.66
CA GLU A 108 -13.13 -11.19 0.39
C GLU A 108 -12.78 -10.59 -0.98
N PHE A 109 -11.49 -10.52 -1.33
CA PHE A 109 -11.05 -9.98 -2.62
C PHE A 109 -11.41 -10.90 -3.79
N GLU A 110 -11.41 -12.22 -3.59
CA GLU A 110 -11.84 -13.19 -4.60
C GLU A 110 -13.36 -13.13 -4.82
N ALA A 111 -14.15 -12.96 -3.76
CA ALA A 111 -15.60 -12.76 -3.85
C ALA A 111 -15.95 -11.49 -4.64
N ALA A 112 -15.25 -10.38 -4.39
CA ALA A 112 -15.48 -9.11 -5.07
C ALA A 112 -14.84 -9.01 -6.48
N ARG A 113 -14.17 -10.06 -6.97
CA ARG A 113 -13.37 -10.02 -8.21
C ARG A 113 -14.18 -9.63 -9.46
N PHE A 114 -15.44 -10.04 -9.51
CA PHE A 114 -16.30 -9.84 -10.67
C PHE A 114 -17.30 -8.69 -10.48
N GLU A 115 -17.14 -7.88 -9.43
CA GLU A 115 -17.99 -6.73 -9.21
C GLU A 115 -17.74 -5.66 -10.28
N LYS A 116 -18.78 -5.37 -11.07
CA LYS A 116 -18.74 -4.40 -12.17
C LYS A 116 -19.35 -3.06 -11.81
N ASN A 117 -20.13 -2.99 -10.72
CA ASN A 117 -20.79 -1.76 -10.31
C ASN A 117 -19.76 -0.81 -9.67
N PRO A 118 -19.51 0.38 -10.25
CA PRO A 118 -18.48 1.30 -9.76
C PRO A 118 -18.77 1.83 -8.35
N GLU A 119 -20.03 1.97 -7.95
CA GLU A 119 -20.39 2.44 -6.62
C GLU A 119 -20.03 1.42 -5.54
N ILE A 120 -20.32 0.14 -5.80
CA ILE A 120 -20.00 -0.97 -4.88
C ILE A 120 -18.49 -1.07 -4.73
N VAL A 121 -17.74 -1.07 -5.84
CA VAL A 121 -16.28 -1.11 -5.83
C VAL A 121 -15.70 0.05 -5.02
N THR A 122 -16.23 1.26 -5.20
CA THR A 122 -15.76 2.45 -4.48
C THR A 122 -16.02 2.33 -2.96
N ARG A 123 -17.21 1.86 -2.57
CA ARG A 123 -17.54 1.62 -1.15
C ARG A 123 -16.63 0.57 -0.52
N LEU A 124 -16.35 -0.52 -1.24
CA LEU A 124 -15.43 -1.56 -0.79
C LEU A 124 -14.00 -1.03 -0.60
N LEU A 125 -13.52 -0.20 -1.54
CA LEU A 125 -12.18 0.39 -1.46
C LEU A 125 -12.04 1.35 -0.28
N ILE A 126 -13.01 2.26 -0.09
CA ILE A 126 -12.99 3.24 1.00
C ILE A 126 -13.14 2.50 2.33
N GLY A 127 -14.16 1.65 2.47
CA GLY A 127 -14.41 0.91 3.71
C GLY A 127 -13.25 -0.02 4.08
N GLY A 128 -12.61 -0.65 3.10
CA GLY A 128 -11.44 -1.47 3.34
C GLY A 128 -10.23 -0.66 3.83
N ARG A 129 -9.99 0.54 3.30
CA ARG A 129 -8.92 1.43 3.79
C ARG A 129 -9.17 1.89 5.22
N ASP A 130 -10.39 2.33 5.50
CA ASP A 130 -10.77 2.81 6.83
C ASP A 130 -10.66 1.68 7.87
N ALA A 131 -11.06 0.46 7.50
CA ALA A 131 -10.92 -0.71 8.35
C ALA A 131 -9.45 -1.06 8.65
N VAL A 132 -8.56 -1.01 7.65
CA VAL A 132 -7.13 -1.25 7.84
C VAL A 132 -6.51 -0.19 8.74
N GLN A 133 -6.83 1.09 8.50
CA GLN A 133 -6.33 2.20 9.31
C GLN A 133 -6.79 2.05 10.77
N SER A 134 -8.08 1.82 10.98
CA SER A 134 -8.66 1.61 12.31
C SER A 134 -8.03 0.43 13.06
N ALA A 135 -7.69 -0.66 12.35
CA ALA A 135 -7.04 -1.81 12.95
C ALA A 135 -5.59 -1.50 13.38
N LEU A 136 -4.85 -0.73 12.57
CA LEU A 136 -3.50 -0.30 12.91
C LEU A 136 -3.49 0.70 14.06
N ASP A 137 -4.45 1.62 14.11
CA ASP A 137 -4.56 2.60 15.19
C ASP A 137 -4.82 1.90 16.53
N LYS A 138 -5.78 0.96 16.57
CA LYS A 138 -6.03 0.12 17.76
C LYS A 138 -4.81 -0.67 18.20
N LEU A 139 -4.04 -1.20 17.23
CA LEU A 139 -2.80 -1.91 17.54
C LEU A 139 -1.76 -0.96 18.17
N ALA A 140 -1.59 0.23 17.60
CA ALA A 140 -0.66 1.22 18.11
C ALA A 140 -1.05 1.73 19.51
N GLU A 141 -2.34 1.93 19.77
CA GLU A 141 -2.87 2.27 21.09
C GLU A 141 -2.52 1.19 22.13
N LYS A 142 -2.78 -0.08 21.81
CA LYS A 142 -2.45 -1.19 22.72
C LYS A 142 -0.96 -1.30 23.00
N GLN A 143 -0.12 -1.09 21.99
CA GLN A 143 1.33 -1.03 22.19
C GLN A 143 1.75 0.12 23.12
N ARG A 144 1.14 1.31 23.00
CA ARG A 144 1.41 2.45 23.89
C ARG A 144 0.99 2.15 25.34
N GLU A 145 -0.19 1.55 25.52
CA GLU A 145 -0.68 1.14 26.85
C GLU A 145 0.27 0.15 27.53
N GLU A 146 0.76 -0.85 26.81
CA GLU A 146 1.70 -1.84 27.35
C GLU A 146 3.04 -1.22 27.75
N ILE A 147 3.57 -0.29 26.94
CA ILE A 147 4.82 0.42 27.24
C ILE A 147 4.65 1.30 28.49
N ALA A 148 3.54 2.05 28.58
CA ALA A 148 3.24 2.90 29.74
C ALA A 148 3.11 2.06 31.03
N LYS A 149 2.46 0.89 30.96
CA LYS A 149 2.35 -0.05 32.08
C LYS A 149 3.72 -0.57 32.52
N GLN A 150 4.57 -0.96 31.57
CA GLN A 150 5.94 -1.43 31.86
C GLN A 150 6.85 -0.34 32.44
N GLN A 151 6.59 0.94 32.16
CA GLN A 151 7.30 2.06 32.78
C GLN A 151 6.83 2.27 34.22
N GLY A 152 5.51 2.31 34.45
CA GLY A 152 4.95 2.43 35.80
C GLY A 152 5.34 1.29 36.74
N ASP A 153 5.44 0.05 36.25
CA ASP A 153 5.92 -1.09 37.06
C ASP A 153 7.42 -1.02 37.36
N ARG A 154 8.22 -0.37 36.50
CA ARG A 154 9.66 -0.14 36.74
C ARG A 154 9.89 0.95 37.79
N ASP A 155 9.12 2.03 37.76
CA ASP A 155 9.26 3.14 38.71
C ASP A 155 8.79 2.78 40.13
N ARG A 156 8.02 1.69 40.29
CA ARG A 156 7.57 1.17 41.59
C ARG A 156 8.52 0.13 42.21
N ARG A 157 9.56 -0.31 41.50
CA ARG A 157 10.55 -1.30 41.97
C ARG A 157 11.84 -0.63 42.40
#